data_AF-A0AA40E527-F1
#
_entry.id   AF-A0AA40E527-F1
#
_cell.length_a   1.000
_cell.length_b   1.000
_cell.length_c   1.000
_cell.angle_alpha   90.00
_cell.angle_beta   90.00
_cell.angle_gamma   90.00
#
_symmetry.space_group_name_H-M   'P 1'
#
loop_
_entity.id
_entity.type
_entity.pdbx_description
1 polymer ?
#
loop_
_entity_poly.entity_id
_entity_poly.type
_entity_poly.pdbx_seq_one_letter_code
_entity_poly.pdbx_strand_id
1 'polypeptide(L)'
;MAESTITQNTYLKSLPYLPSLEFVGGNWRISENLNMQTIESSIRHIAALDFHDNGSGTATVSFPNLRTIGLCEGCEIDSHFQSLAEVSLSAVETIRVGAEFTLFHLNSFHSLRLPSLRTIDGGSRVYSNSMLDNFDLARLETVGDLTIQDNRKLVNFTANALKKAFSIFLGGPFTNVELVSPEEVVTFSVSGDESMEAEVGVGTATGVLALVGVSAWLWVWRQRRRVSRPNSSPPSGLTIGRELDATETLDR
;
A
#
# COMPACT_ATOMS: atom_id res chain seq x y z
N MET A 1 -4.38 -24.58 -17.03
CA MET A 1 -5.33 -23.45 -16.90
C MET A 1 -5.56 -22.89 -18.30
N ALA A 2 -6.79 -22.52 -18.66
CA ALA A 2 -7.07 -21.98 -19.99
C ALA A 2 -6.64 -20.51 -20.04
N GLU A 3 -5.68 -20.21 -20.91
CA GLU A 3 -5.32 -18.84 -21.25
C GLU A 3 -6.27 -18.31 -22.33
N SER A 4 -6.63 -17.03 -22.23
CA SER A 4 -7.43 -16.34 -23.23
C SER A 4 -6.63 -15.18 -23.78
N THR A 5 -6.42 -15.15 -25.09
CA THR A 5 -5.55 -14.18 -25.75
C THR A 5 -6.29 -13.49 -26.90
N ILE A 6 -6.30 -12.16 -26.89
CA ILE A 6 -6.84 -11.31 -27.97
C ILE A 6 -5.73 -10.36 -28.42
N THR A 7 -5.10 -10.67 -29.54
CA THR A 7 -3.90 -9.93 -30.00
C THR A 7 -3.95 -9.51 -31.44
N GLN A 8 -3.28 -8.40 -31.76
CA GLN A 8 -3.03 -7.94 -33.13
C GLN A 8 -4.32 -7.66 -33.94
N ASN A 9 -5.41 -7.29 -33.27
CA ASN A 9 -6.65 -6.94 -33.95
C ASN A 9 -6.70 -5.44 -34.24
N THR A 10 -6.38 -5.08 -35.48
CA THR A 10 -6.40 -3.69 -35.94
C THR A 10 -7.81 -3.11 -36.08
N TYR A 11 -8.87 -3.93 -36.05
CA TYR A 11 -10.25 -3.43 -36.16
C TYR A 11 -11.03 -3.48 -34.84
N LEU A 12 -10.50 -4.16 -33.82
CA LEU A 12 -11.19 -4.34 -32.56
C LEU A 12 -11.14 -3.04 -31.74
N LYS A 13 -12.30 -2.46 -31.47
CA LYS A 13 -12.44 -1.22 -30.68
C LYS A 13 -12.85 -1.49 -29.24
N SER A 14 -13.54 -2.59 -29.00
CA SER A 14 -14.02 -2.99 -27.68
C SER A 14 -14.10 -4.49 -27.58
N LEU A 15 -14.07 -5.01 -26.36
CA LEU A 15 -14.38 -6.42 -26.14
C LEU A 15 -15.84 -6.73 -26.50
N PRO A 16 -16.14 -7.95 -26.97
CA PRO A 16 -17.51 -8.42 -27.01
C PRO A 16 -18.08 -8.47 -25.58
N TYR A 17 -19.36 -8.15 -25.43
CA TYR A 17 -20.04 -8.24 -24.14
C TYR A 17 -20.15 -9.71 -23.70
N LEU A 18 -19.55 -10.04 -22.55
CA LEU A 18 -19.52 -11.40 -21.99
C LEU A 18 -20.28 -11.44 -20.64
N PRO A 19 -21.63 -11.37 -20.64
CA PRO A 19 -22.43 -11.17 -19.42
C PRO A 19 -22.30 -12.30 -18.40
N SER A 20 -22.02 -13.52 -18.86
CA SER A 20 -21.93 -14.71 -18.02
C SER A 20 -20.51 -15.06 -17.58
N LEU A 21 -19.50 -14.28 -18.01
CA LEU A 21 -18.12 -14.54 -17.62
C LEU A 21 -17.90 -14.00 -16.21
N GLU A 22 -17.91 -14.89 -15.23
CA GLU A 22 -17.67 -14.54 -13.82
C GLU A 22 -16.23 -14.80 -13.37
N PHE A 23 -15.57 -15.79 -13.98
CA PHE A 23 -14.25 -16.27 -13.59
C PHE A 23 -13.38 -16.56 -14.82
N VAL A 24 -12.11 -16.14 -14.75
CA VAL A 24 -11.08 -16.53 -15.72
C VAL A 24 -9.92 -17.18 -14.97
N GLY A 25 -9.75 -18.48 -15.15
CA GLY A 25 -8.80 -19.28 -14.38
C GLY A 25 -7.35 -19.22 -14.86
N GLY A 26 -7.05 -18.52 -15.95
CA GLY A 26 -5.70 -18.34 -16.49
C GLY A 26 -5.39 -16.88 -16.80
N ASN A 27 -4.32 -16.65 -17.56
CA ASN A 27 -4.01 -15.31 -18.03
C ASN A 27 -5.08 -14.85 -19.04
N TRP A 28 -5.62 -13.65 -18.83
CA TRP A 28 -6.36 -12.95 -19.88
C TRP A 28 -5.46 -11.88 -20.48
N ARG A 29 -4.90 -12.21 -21.64
CA ARG A 29 -4.04 -11.31 -22.41
C ARG A 29 -4.83 -10.57 -23.47
N ILE A 30 -4.73 -9.26 -23.48
CA ILE A 30 -5.25 -8.40 -24.55
C ILE A 30 -4.12 -7.46 -24.93
N SER A 31 -3.55 -7.62 -26.12
CA SER A 31 -2.43 -6.77 -26.51
C SER A 31 -2.29 -6.51 -28.00
N GLU A 32 -1.54 -5.46 -28.34
CA GLU A 32 -1.28 -5.09 -29.74
C GLU A 32 -2.56 -4.80 -30.55
N ASN A 33 -3.64 -4.36 -29.88
CA ASN A 33 -4.89 -3.97 -30.53
C ASN A 33 -4.91 -2.44 -30.69
N LEU A 34 -4.24 -1.95 -31.74
CA LEU A 34 -3.94 -0.52 -31.94
C LEU A 34 -5.16 0.42 -31.92
N ASN A 35 -6.34 -0.08 -32.32
CA ASN A 35 -7.59 0.68 -32.37
C ASN A 35 -8.54 0.38 -31.21
N MET A 36 -8.09 -0.37 -30.20
CA MET A 36 -8.85 -0.65 -28.99
C MET A 36 -9.10 0.65 -28.22
N GLN A 37 -10.35 0.91 -27.87
CA GLN A 37 -10.77 2.09 -27.10
C GLN A 37 -11.13 1.69 -25.68
N THR A 38 -11.88 0.59 -25.53
CA THR A 38 -12.38 0.15 -24.22
C THR A 38 -12.16 -1.34 -24.00
N ILE A 39 -11.68 -1.69 -22.81
CA ILE A 39 -11.57 -3.05 -22.32
C ILE A 39 -12.43 -3.13 -21.06
N GLU A 40 -13.62 -3.70 -21.21
CA GLU A 40 -14.60 -3.80 -20.12
C GLU A 40 -15.07 -5.24 -19.91
N SER A 41 -15.29 -5.59 -18.64
CA SER A 41 -15.83 -6.90 -18.28
C SER A 41 -16.49 -6.90 -16.91
N SER A 42 -17.47 -7.80 -16.74
CA SER A 42 -18.18 -8.02 -15.48
C SER A 42 -17.58 -9.14 -14.63
N ILE A 43 -16.39 -9.67 -14.99
CA ILE A 43 -15.72 -10.72 -14.21
C ILE A 43 -15.53 -10.31 -12.75
N ARG A 44 -15.63 -11.29 -11.86
CA ARG A 44 -15.45 -11.12 -10.42
C ARG A 44 -14.07 -11.56 -9.96
N HIS A 45 -13.48 -12.51 -10.67
CA HIS A 45 -12.33 -13.27 -10.22
C HIS A 45 -11.44 -13.64 -11.41
N ILE A 46 -10.14 -13.41 -11.28
CA ILE A 46 -9.18 -13.74 -12.34
C ILE A 46 -7.83 -14.21 -11.80
N ALA A 47 -7.18 -15.11 -12.52
CA ALA A 47 -5.79 -15.46 -12.25
C ALA A 47 -4.86 -14.29 -12.59
N ALA A 48 -4.87 -13.80 -13.84
CA ALA A 48 -4.09 -12.61 -14.23
C ALA A 48 -4.69 -11.82 -15.40
N LEU A 49 -4.31 -10.54 -15.49
CA LEU A 49 -4.70 -9.59 -16.53
C LEU A 49 -3.47 -9.01 -17.21
N ASP A 50 -3.21 -9.34 -18.48
CA ASP A 50 -2.02 -8.88 -19.20
C ASP A 50 -2.42 -7.96 -20.36
N PHE A 51 -2.44 -6.66 -20.10
CA PHE A 51 -2.90 -5.61 -21.00
C PHE A 51 -1.77 -4.65 -21.36
N HIS A 52 -1.31 -4.74 -22.61
CA HIS A 52 -0.26 -3.86 -23.14
C HIS A 52 -0.50 -3.51 -24.61
N ASP A 53 0.01 -2.36 -25.06
CA ASP A 53 -0.02 -1.95 -26.47
C ASP A 53 -1.42 -1.90 -27.11
N ASN A 54 -2.42 -1.50 -26.32
CA ASN A 54 -3.80 -1.31 -26.79
C ASN A 54 -4.11 0.17 -27.01
N GLY A 55 -4.82 0.48 -28.10
CA GLY A 55 -5.30 1.84 -28.34
C GLY A 55 -4.21 2.89 -28.52
N SER A 56 -2.96 2.48 -28.77
CA SER A 56 -1.81 3.39 -28.89
C SER A 56 -1.66 4.34 -27.69
N GLY A 57 -1.91 3.86 -26.46
CA GLY A 57 -1.83 4.71 -25.26
C GLY A 57 -3.15 5.34 -24.83
N THR A 58 -4.25 5.11 -25.57
CA THR A 58 -5.56 5.75 -25.34
C THR A 58 -6.63 4.80 -24.82
N ALA A 59 -6.35 3.49 -24.75
CA ALA A 59 -7.32 2.52 -24.28
C ALA A 59 -7.63 2.71 -22.79
N THR A 60 -8.90 2.51 -22.44
CA THR A 60 -9.38 2.50 -21.06
C THR A 60 -9.76 1.09 -20.62
N VAL A 61 -9.55 0.81 -19.34
CA VAL A 61 -9.82 -0.49 -18.71
C VAL A 61 -10.84 -0.29 -17.59
N SER A 62 -11.93 -1.06 -17.59
CA SER A 62 -12.99 -0.96 -16.57
C SER A 62 -13.53 -2.33 -16.16
N PHE A 63 -13.31 -2.68 -14.89
CA PHE A 63 -13.74 -3.95 -14.31
C PHE A 63 -14.50 -3.69 -13.01
N PRO A 64 -15.75 -3.20 -13.09
CA PRO A 64 -16.50 -2.67 -11.94
C PRO A 64 -16.87 -3.74 -10.90
N ASN A 65 -16.83 -5.03 -11.27
CA ASN A 65 -17.20 -6.14 -10.39
C ASN A 65 -16.01 -7.00 -9.95
N LEU A 66 -14.80 -6.70 -10.44
CA LEU A 66 -13.62 -7.50 -10.16
C LEU A 66 -13.24 -7.36 -8.69
N ARG A 67 -13.22 -8.47 -7.96
CA ARG A 67 -12.91 -8.54 -6.53
C ARG A 67 -11.49 -9.02 -6.27
N THR A 68 -11.03 -9.98 -7.07
CA THR A 68 -9.75 -10.65 -6.84
C THR A 68 -8.96 -10.83 -8.12
N ILE A 69 -7.69 -10.42 -8.07
CA ILE A 69 -6.64 -10.74 -9.05
C ILE A 69 -5.65 -11.68 -8.37
N GLY A 70 -5.11 -12.67 -9.07
CA GLY A 70 -4.11 -13.57 -8.50
C GLY A 70 -4.65 -14.87 -7.93
N LEU A 71 -5.63 -15.49 -8.59
CA LEU A 71 -6.21 -16.76 -8.11
C LEU A 71 -5.39 -18.01 -8.44
N CYS A 72 -4.15 -17.85 -8.90
CA CYS A 72 -3.26 -18.98 -9.10
C CYS A 72 -2.12 -19.00 -8.08
N GLU A 73 -2.18 -19.94 -7.14
CA GLU A 73 -1.08 -20.24 -6.23
C GLU A 73 0.04 -20.98 -7.00
N GLY A 74 1.26 -20.45 -6.93
CA GLY A 74 2.44 -21.05 -7.57
C GLY A 74 2.53 -20.85 -9.09
N CYS A 75 1.66 -20.04 -9.68
CA CYS A 75 1.81 -19.62 -11.07
C CYS A 75 2.83 -18.49 -11.22
N GLU A 76 3.61 -18.55 -12.29
CA GLU A 76 4.29 -17.40 -12.89
C GLU A 76 3.35 -16.70 -13.88
N ILE A 77 2.14 -16.36 -13.44
CA ILE A 77 1.17 -15.63 -14.27
C ILE A 77 0.86 -14.30 -13.59
N ASP A 78 1.06 -13.24 -14.36
CA ASP A 78 1.37 -11.92 -13.87
C ASP A 78 0.51 -10.87 -14.58
N SER A 79 0.02 -9.88 -13.82
CA SER A 79 -1.02 -8.94 -14.29
C SER A 79 -0.49 -7.57 -14.73
N HIS A 80 -0.17 -7.38 -15.99
CA HIS A 80 0.42 -6.13 -16.46
C HIS A 80 -0.62 -5.13 -16.98
N PHE A 81 -0.51 -3.87 -16.57
CA PHE A 81 -1.26 -2.75 -17.15
C PHE A 81 -0.28 -1.74 -17.74
N GLN A 82 -0.20 -1.71 -19.08
CA GLN A 82 0.76 -0.90 -19.83
C GLN A 82 0.12 -0.08 -20.94
N SER A 83 0.58 1.17 -21.08
CA SER A 83 0.18 2.08 -22.16
C SER A 83 -1.34 2.26 -22.23
N LEU A 84 -1.95 2.51 -21.07
CA LEU A 84 -3.37 2.80 -20.90
C LEU A 84 -3.58 4.26 -20.49
N ALA A 85 -4.72 4.82 -20.92
CA ALA A 85 -5.15 6.17 -20.55
C ALA A 85 -5.95 6.22 -19.25
N GLU A 86 -6.57 5.10 -18.86
CA GLU A 86 -7.33 4.98 -17.61
C GLU A 86 -7.47 3.51 -17.20
N VAL A 87 -7.43 3.26 -15.89
CA VAL A 87 -7.74 1.95 -15.29
C VAL A 87 -8.70 2.14 -14.12
N SER A 88 -9.86 1.49 -14.18
CA SER A 88 -10.88 1.49 -13.15
C SER A 88 -11.11 0.09 -12.59
N LEU A 89 -10.63 -0.11 -11.36
CA LEU A 89 -10.69 -1.37 -10.60
C LEU A 89 -11.33 -1.13 -9.22
N SER A 90 -12.47 -0.44 -9.21
CA SER A 90 -13.08 0.12 -8.00
C SER A 90 -13.53 -0.91 -6.96
N ALA A 91 -13.84 -2.14 -7.39
CA ALA A 91 -14.30 -3.23 -6.53
C ALA A 91 -13.21 -4.20 -6.08
N VAL A 92 -11.96 -4.02 -6.55
CA VAL A 92 -10.86 -4.95 -6.22
C VAL A 92 -10.53 -4.82 -4.75
N GLU A 93 -10.60 -5.95 -4.04
CA GLU A 93 -10.35 -6.06 -2.60
C GLU A 93 -9.01 -6.73 -2.31
N THR A 94 -8.60 -7.66 -3.18
CA THR A 94 -7.38 -8.46 -3.00
C THR A 94 -6.64 -8.62 -4.33
N ILE A 95 -5.33 -8.42 -4.28
CA ILE A 95 -4.40 -8.74 -5.34
C ILE A 95 -3.42 -9.75 -4.76
N ARG A 96 -3.20 -10.87 -5.44
CA ARG A 96 -2.14 -11.83 -5.09
C ARG A 96 -1.20 -11.97 -6.28
N VAL A 97 0.08 -11.76 -6.06
CA VAL A 97 1.08 -11.71 -7.12
C VAL A 97 2.38 -12.35 -6.63
N GLY A 98 3.28 -12.70 -7.55
CA GLY A 98 4.61 -13.14 -7.18
C GLY A 98 5.43 -12.04 -6.49
N ALA A 99 6.62 -12.39 -5.99
CA ALA A 99 7.47 -11.49 -5.21
C ALA A 99 7.99 -10.25 -5.97
N GLU A 100 7.96 -10.25 -7.31
CA GLU A 100 8.74 -9.30 -8.13
C GLU A 100 7.91 -8.70 -9.28
N PHE A 101 6.67 -8.32 -9.00
CA PHE A 101 5.68 -8.11 -10.06
C PHE A 101 5.34 -6.63 -10.38
N THR A 102 5.36 -6.26 -11.67
CA THR A 102 5.01 -4.90 -12.14
C THR A 102 3.55 -4.81 -12.58
N LEU A 103 2.73 -4.24 -11.70
CA LEU A 103 1.29 -4.13 -11.92
C LEU A 103 0.96 -2.97 -12.87
N PHE A 104 1.57 -1.81 -12.69
CA PHE A 104 1.28 -0.63 -13.50
C PHE A 104 2.55 0.03 -14.02
N HIS A 105 2.76 0.02 -15.34
CA HIS A 105 3.91 0.68 -15.95
C HIS A 105 3.64 1.37 -17.26
N LEU A 106 4.41 2.44 -17.53
CA LEU A 106 4.35 3.19 -18.80
C LEU A 106 2.93 3.63 -19.19
N ASN A 107 2.10 3.97 -18.19
CA ASN A 107 0.77 4.50 -18.43
C ASN A 107 0.77 6.03 -18.49
N SER A 108 -0.29 6.56 -19.11
CA SER A 108 -0.51 8.00 -19.31
C SER A 108 -1.62 8.57 -18.43
N PHE A 109 -2.25 7.76 -17.56
CA PHE A 109 -3.26 8.24 -16.63
C PHE A 109 -2.68 9.18 -15.55
N HIS A 110 -3.49 10.15 -15.14
CA HIS A 110 -3.16 11.07 -14.04
C HIS A 110 -3.42 10.48 -12.66
N SER A 111 -4.46 9.63 -12.55
CA SER A 111 -4.92 9.10 -11.28
C SER A 111 -5.08 7.59 -11.35
N LEU A 112 -4.60 6.89 -10.33
CA LEU A 112 -4.88 5.48 -10.08
C LEU A 112 -5.50 5.36 -8.68
N ARG A 113 -6.74 4.87 -8.61
CA ARG A 113 -7.48 4.72 -7.35
C ARG A 113 -7.95 3.28 -7.19
N LEU A 114 -7.63 2.69 -6.04
CA LEU A 114 -8.07 1.34 -5.68
C LEU A 114 -8.83 1.41 -4.34
N PRO A 115 -10.02 2.05 -4.32
CA PRO A 115 -10.70 2.45 -3.08
C PRO A 115 -11.21 1.29 -2.23
N SER A 116 -11.28 0.08 -2.78
CA SER A 116 -11.69 -1.12 -2.07
C SER A 116 -10.53 -2.04 -1.71
N LEU A 117 -9.31 -1.75 -2.19
CA LEU A 117 -8.17 -2.64 -2.04
C LEU A 117 -7.71 -2.67 -0.58
N ARG A 118 -7.67 -3.87 -0.01
CA ARG A 118 -7.25 -4.10 1.39
C ARG A 118 -5.96 -4.90 1.49
N THR A 119 -5.71 -5.78 0.53
CA THR A 119 -4.59 -6.72 0.58
C THR A 119 -3.90 -6.83 -0.75
N ILE A 120 -2.58 -6.67 -0.72
CA ILE A 120 -1.66 -7.11 -1.77
C ILE A 120 -0.80 -8.21 -1.17
N ASP A 121 -1.00 -9.43 -1.60
CA ASP A 121 -0.16 -10.57 -1.22
C ASP A 121 0.94 -10.73 -2.27
N GLY A 122 2.20 -10.67 -1.86
CA GLY A 122 3.37 -10.59 -2.75
C GLY A 122 3.79 -9.16 -3.10
N GLY A 123 4.53 -9.00 -4.20
CA GLY A 123 5.16 -7.74 -4.58
C GLY A 123 4.41 -6.96 -5.66
N SER A 124 4.19 -5.67 -5.44
CA SER A 124 3.53 -4.77 -6.39
C SER A 124 4.42 -3.60 -6.75
N ARG A 125 4.65 -3.41 -8.06
CA ARG A 125 5.38 -2.25 -8.60
C ARG A 125 4.47 -1.30 -9.38
N VAL A 126 4.60 -0.02 -9.07
CA VAL A 126 4.03 1.11 -9.84
C VAL A 126 5.20 1.91 -10.39
N TYR A 127 5.47 1.75 -11.69
CA TYR A 127 6.74 2.13 -12.28
C TYR A 127 6.60 3.00 -13.54
N SER A 128 7.35 4.09 -13.65
CA SER A 128 7.42 4.90 -14.89
C SER A 128 6.07 5.37 -15.46
N ASN A 129 5.11 5.73 -14.61
CA ASN A 129 3.86 6.36 -15.04
C ASN A 129 4.06 7.88 -15.04
N SER A 130 4.52 8.42 -16.17
CA SER A 130 5.02 9.80 -16.27
C SER A 130 3.98 10.90 -15.97
N MET A 131 2.69 10.58 -16.09
CA MET A 131 1.58 11.50 -15.83
C MET A 131 0.92 11.28 -14.48
N LEU A 132 1.22 10.19 -13.78
CA LEU A 132 0.60 9.84 -12.50
C LEU A 132 0.97 10.87 -11.44
N ASP A 133 -0.02 11.63 -10.98
CA ASP A 133 0.09 12.65 -9.93
C ASP A 133 -0.76 12.31 -8.69
N ASN A 134 -1.70 11.36 -8.82
CA ASN A 134 -2.54 10.90 -7.74
C ASN A 134 -2.60 9.36 -7.67
N PHE A 135 -2.05 8.78 -6.60
CA PHE A 135 -2.15 7.35 -6.32
C PHE A 135 -2.80 7.12 -4.96
N ASP A 136 -4.00 6.53 -4.96
CA ASP A 136 -4.85 6.39 -3.77
C ASP A 136 -5.04 4.92 -3.40
N LEU A 137 -4.52 4.58 -2.21
CA LEU A 137 -4.60 3.29 -1.54
C LEU A 137 -5.21 3.43 -0.13
N ALA A 138 -6.22 4.29 0.03
CA ALA A 138 -6.80 4.67 1.34
C ALA A 138 -7.24 3.51 2.24
N ARG A 139 -7.53 2.33 1.69
CA ARG A 139 -7.98 1.14 2.45
C ARG A 139 -6.96 0.01 2.52
N LEU A 140 -5.76 0.18 1.95
CA LEU A 140 -4.76 -0.87 1.93
C LEU A 140 -4.29 -1.14 3.37
N GLU A 141 -4.53 -2.35 3.87
CA GLU A 141 -4.18 -2.77 5.23
C GLU A 141 -2.90 -3.61 5.26
N THR A 142 -2.64 -4.38 4.20
CA THR A 142 -1.49 -5.30 4.14
C THR A 142 -0.91 -5.34 2.73
N VAL A 143 0.41 -5.26 2.63
CA VAL A 143 1.18 -5.49 1.41
C VAL A 143 2.35 -6.44 1.70
N GLY A 144 2.75 -7.27 0.75
CA GLY A 144 4.08 -7.88 0.79
C GLY A 144 5.13 -6.80 0.50
N ASP A 145 5.42 -6.60 -0.78
CA ASP A 145 6.34 -5.55 -1.25
C ASP A 145 5.60 -4.45 -2.01
N LEU A 146 5.88 -3.20 -1.68
CA LEU A 146 5.38 -2.04 -2.43
C LEU A 146 6.55 -1.25 -2.98
N THR A 147 6.70 -1.24 -4.31
CA THR A 147 7.70 -0.43 -5.00
C THR A 147 7.00 0.64 -5.84
N ILE A 148 7.30 1.90 -5.58
CA ILE A 148 6.81 3.02 -6.39
C ILE A 148 8.03 3.78 -6.89
N GLN A 149 8.28 3.76 -8.21
CA GLN A 149 9.48 4.37 -8.76
C GLN A 149 9.24 5.04 -10.12
N ASP A 150 10.01 6.08 -10.41
CA ASP A 150 10.04 6.78 -11.71
C ASP A 150 8.69 7.42 -12.12
N ASN A 151 7.82 7.71 -11.14
CA ASN A 151 6.58 8.44 -11.35
C ASN A 151 6.83 9.95 -11.14
N ARG A 152 7.29 10.64 -12.20
CA ARG A 152 7.85 12.01 -12.12
C ARG A 152 6.88 13.11 -11.64
N LYS A 153 5.58 12.86 -11.61
CA LYS A 153 4.57 13.81 -11.10
C LYS A 153 3.97 13.39 -9.76
N LEU A 154 4.30 12.20 -9.26
CA LEU A 154 3.77 11.68 -8.02
C LEU A 154 4.62 12.22 -6.87
N VAL A 155 4.16 13.33 -6.30
CA VAL A 155 4.87 14.05 -5.22
C VAL A 155 4.34 13.66 -3.83
N ASN A 156 3.14 13.09 -3.74
CA ASN A 156 2.51 12.70 -2.48
C ASN A 156 2.24 11.20 -2.45
N PHE A 157 2.47 10.59 -1.29
CA PHE A 157 2.06 9.20 -1.03
C PHE A 157 1.47 9.07 0.37
N THR A 158 0.27 8.49 0.46
CA THR A 158 -0.44 8.29 1.72
C THR A 158 -1.00 6.88 1.78
N ALA A 159 -0.74 6.16 2.87
CA ALA A 159 -1.33 4.85 3.13
C ALA A 159 -1.70 4.69 4.62
N ASN A 160 -2.69 5.48 5.06
CA ASN A 160 -3.05 5.61 6.47
C ASN A 160 -3.76 4.40 7.08
N ALA A 161 -4.26 3.48 6.24
CA ALA A 161 -4.83 2.22 6.70
C ALA A 161 -3.78 1.09 6.82
N LEU A 162 -2.54 1.34 6.38
CA LEU A 162 -1.52 0.31 6.26
C LEU A 162 -1.06 -0.16 7.63
N LYS A 163 -1.26 -1.45 7.91
CA LYS A 163 -0.83 -2.10 9.16
C LYS A 163 0.43 -2.92 8.94
N LYS A 164 0.54 -3.61 7.80
CA LYS A 164 1.61 -4.58 7.56
C LYS A 164 2.25 -4.41 6.19
N ALA A 165 3.57 -4.42 6.15
CA ALA A 165 4.37 -4.48 4.94
C ALA A 165 5.63 -5.34 5.16
N PHE A 166 6.02 -6.14 4.18
CA PHE A 166 7.36 -6.70 4.16
C PHE A 166 8.36 -5.60 3.74
N SER A 167 8.26 -5.09 2.52
CA SER A 167 9.09 -3.98 2.04
C SER A 167 8.27 -2.83 1.48
N ILE A 168 8.73 -1.61 1.70
CA ILE A 168 8.23 -0.41 1.03
C ILE A 168 9.44 0.33 0.46
N PHE A 169 9.44 0.51 -0.86
CA PHE A 169 10.43 1.29 -1.59
C PHE A 169 9.75 2.40 -2.39
N LEU A 170 10.04 3.64 -2.02
CA LEU A 170 9.49 4.83 -2.65
C LEU A 170 10.63 5.63 -3.29
N GLY A 171 10.74 5.57 -4.62
CA GLY A 171 11.76 6.28 -5.40
C GLY A 171 11.17 7.34 -6.32
N GLY A 172 11.24 8.62 -5.97
CA GLY A 172 10.67 9.64 -6.85
C GLY A 172 10.83 11.07 -6.32
N PRO A 173 10.13 12.03 -6.91
CA PRO A 173 10.14 13.43 -6.46
C PRO A 173 9.16 13.63 -5.29
N PHE A 174 9.13 12.70 -4.33
CA PHE A 174 8.20 12.79 -3.21
C PHE A 174 8.52 14.01 -2.34
N THR A 175 7.50 14.82 -2.07
CA THR A 175 7.51 15.94 -1.14
C THR A 175 6.76 15.61 0.15
N ASN A 176 5.77 14.71 0.09
CA ASN A 176 5.01 14.29 1.26
C ASN A 176 4.80 12.77 1.27
N VAL A 177 5.21 12.12 2.35
CA VAL A 177 4.94 10.69 2.59
C VAL A 177 4.34 10.51 3.97
N GLU A 178 3.11 9.98 4.01
CA GLU A 178 2.35 9.78 5.24
C GLU A 178 1.96 8.31 5.42
N LEU A 179 2.47 7.70 6.49
CA LEU A 179 2.13 6.35 6.93
C LEU A 179 1.70 6.40 8.40
N VAL A 180 0.38 6.39 8.65
CA VAL A 180 -0.15 6.45 10.01
C VAL A 180 -0.09 5.08 10.69
N SER A 181 0.93 4.91 11.55
CA SER A 181 1.07 3.80 12.50
C SER A 181 0.99 2.38 11.91
N PRO A 182 1.80 2.02 10.89
CA PRO A 182 1.98 0.62 10.57
C PRO A 182 2.42 -0.19 11.80
N GLU A 183 1.82 -1.36 12.00
CA GLU A 183 2.11 -2.30 13.07
C GLU A 183 3.43 -3.05 12.82
N GLU A 184 3.70 -3.38 11.56
CA GLU A 184 4.82 -4.21 11.13
C GLU A 184 5.30 -3.78 9.73
N VAL A 185 6.50 -3.18 9.65
CA VAL A 185 7.21 -2.94 8.39
C VAL A 185 8.62 -3.49 8.53
N VAL A 186 8.99 -4.46 7.67
CA VAL A 186 10.30 -5.09 7.75
C VAL A 186 11.38 -4.25 7.08
N THR A 187 11.08 -3.60 5.94
CA THR A 187 12.01 -2.69 5.25
C THR A 187 11.26 -1.46 4.77
N PHE A 188 11.82 -0.27 5.01
CA PHE A 188 11.30 0.98 4.49
C PHE A 188 12.43 1.84 3.93
N SER A 189 12.31 2.19 2.66
CA SER A 189 13.24 3.06 1.94
C SER A 189 12.45 4.11 1.18
N VAL A 190 12.85 5.36 1.33
CA VAL A 190 12.29 6.47 0.56
C VAL A 190 13.38 7.42 0.10
N SER A 191 13.28 7.84 -1.15
CA SER A 191 14.00 8.97 -1.72
C SER A 191 12.98 9.96 -2.27
N GLY A 192 13.07 11.21 -1.83
CA GLY A 192 12.27 12.34 -2.28
C GLY A 192 13.13 13.44 -2.88
N ASP A 193 12.55 14.63 -3.03
CA ASP A 193 13.31 15.83 -3.36
C ASP A 193 13.87 16.55 -2.12
N GLU A 194 14.57 17.68 -2.32
CA GLU A 194 15.18 18.45 -1.23
C GLU A 194 14.17 19.02 -0.21
N SER A 195 12.88 19.08 -0.57
CA SER A 195 11.80 19.66 0.23
C SER A 195 10.96 18.62 0.98
N MET A 196 11.28 17.34 0.86
CA MET A 196 10.46 16.25 1.38
C MET A 196 10.24 16.31 2.90
N GLU A 197 8.98 16.21 3.29
CA GLU A 197 8.55 15.88 4.65
C GLU A 197 8.04 14.43 4.68
N ALA A 198 8.51 13.65 5.65
CA ALA A 198 8.10 12.26 5.83
C ALA A 198 7.57 12.04 7.25
N GLU A 199 6.31 11.62 7.37
CA GLU A 199 5.69 11.23 8.62
C GLU A 199 5.39 9.73 8.62
N VAL A 200 6.13 8.99 9.44
CA VAL A 200 5.97 7.54 9.61
C VAL A 200 5.68 7.25 11.08
N GLY A 201 4.43 6.85 11.39
CA GLY A 201 4.02 6.46 12.73
C GLY A 201 4.62 5.12 13.12
N VAL A 202 5.35 5.03 14.23
CA VAL A 202 6.07 3.79 14.58
C VAL A 202 5.19 2.85 15.41
N GLY A 203 4.61 1.83 14.79
CA GLY A 203 4.36 0.53 15.43
C GLY A 203 5.54 -0.39 15.11
N THR A 204 6.40 -0.64 16.09
CA THR A 204 7.52 -1.61 16.03
C THR A 204 8.11 -1.92 14.64
N ALA A 205 8.62 -0.90 13.93
CA ALA A 205 9.47 -1.15 12.77
C ALA A 205 10.74 -1.86 13.26
N THR A 206 10.89 -3.15 12.91
CA THR A 206 12.11 -3.93 13.21
C THR A 206 13.16 -3.80 12.10
N GLY A 207 12.87 -2.97 11.09
CA GLY A 207 13.65 -2.76 9.88
C GLY A 207 14.63 -1.59 9.88
N VAL A 208 15.58 -1.65 8.94
CA VAL A 208 16.47 -0.54 8.59
C VAL A 208 15.65 0.58 7.95
N LEU A 209 15.59 1.73 8.61
CA LEU A 209 15.06 2.96 8.03
C LEU A 209 16.17 3.65 7.25
N ALA A 210 16.15 3.53 5.92
CA ALA A 210 17.08 4.24 5.04
C ALA A 210 16.37 5.46 4.45
N LEU A 211 16.71 6.64 4.97
CA LEU A 211 16.28 7.93 4.44
C LEU A 211 17.45 8.51 3.64
N VAL A 212 17.33 8.52 2.32
CA VAL A 212 18.36 9.08 1.45
C VAL A 212 17.91 10.47 1.02
N GLY A 213 18.50 11.49 1.65
CA GLY A 213 18.49 12.86 1.13
C GLY A 213 17.72 13.94 1.89
N VAL A 214 17.09 13.71 3.06
CA VAL A 214 16.17 14.73 3.63
C VAL A 214 16.04 14.71 5.17
N SER A 215 15.53 15.83 5.71
CA SER A 215 15.18 16.10 7.11
C SER A 215 13.93 15.29 7.54
N ALA A 216 14.11 14.13 8.18
CA ALA A 216 12.97 13.34 8.67
C ALA A 216 12.62 13.67 10.13
N TRP A 217 11.33 13.90 10.40
CA TRP A 217 10.79 13.97 11.76
C TRP A 217 10.26 12.59 12.17
N LEU A 218 11.03 11.87 12.98
CA LEU A 218 10.54 10.65 13.64
C LEU A 218 9.68 11.03 14.85
N TRP A 219 8.35 10.94 14.73
CA TRP A 219 7.44 11.16 15.85
C TRP A 219 7.07 9.83 16.52
N VAL A 220 7.66 9.57 17.69
CA VAL A 220 7.40 8.35 18.48
C VAL A 220 6.19 8.56 19.39
N TRP A 221 5.04 7.95 19.07
CA TRP A 221 3.89 7.94 19.96
C TRP A 221 3.96 6.79 20.97
N ARG A 222 4.43 7.09 22.19
CA ARG A 222 4.53 6.11 23.28
C ARG A 222 3.20 6.04 24.04
N GLN A 223 2.36 5.03 23.78
CA GLN A 223 1.19 4.75 24.64
C GLN A 223 1.64 4.39 26.06
N ARG A 224 1.57 5.36 26.98
CA ARG A 224 1.57 5.09 28.42
C ARG A 224 0.21 4.46 28.78
N ARG A 225 0.14 3.13 28.85
CA ARG A 225 -0.90 2.47 29.64
C ARG A 225 -0.75 2.97 31.08
N ARG A 226 -1.69 3.81 31.52
CA ARG A 226 -1.84 4.25 32.90
C ARG A 226 -2.03 3.01 33.77
N VAL A 227 -0.99 2.59 34.48
CA VAL A 227 -1.19 1.88 35.75
C VAL A 227 -1.59 2.96 36.75
N SER A 228 -2.89 3.10 36.96
CA SER A 228 -3.46 3.94 38.01
C SER A 228 -2.99 3.39 39.36
N ARG A 229 -1.96 3.99 39.95
CA ARG A 229 -1.79 3.96 41.41
C ARG A 229 -2.69 5.05 42.00
N PRO A 230 -3.66 4.74 42.88
CA PRO A 230 -4.31 5.79 43.64
C PRO A 230 -3.33 6.33 44.68
N ASN A 231 -3.12 7.64 44.61
CA ASN A 231 -2.42 8.44 45.59
C ASN A 231 -3.45 8.91 46.63
N SER A 232 -3.14 8.80 47.92
CA SER A 232 -3.77 9.63 48.95
C SER A 232 -2.70 10.06 49.96
N SER A 233 -2.24 11.29 49.76
CA SER A 233 -1.47 12.18 50.66
C SER A 233 -2.29 12.54 51.94
N PRO A 234 -1.87 13.47 52.84
CA PRO A 234 -0.58 14.17 53.06
C PRO A 234 -0.15 14.22 54.57
N PRO A 235 0.97 14.90 54.94
CA PRO A 235 1.46 15.02 56.33
C PRO A 235 0.99 16.30 57.03
N SER A 236 0.80 16.29 58.35
CA SER A 236 0.78 17.48 59.25
C SER A 236 0.65 17.08 60.73
N GLY A 237 1.43 17.69 61.64
CA GLY A 237 1.05 17.81 63.06
C GLY A 237 2.17 17.70 64.09
N LEU A 238 2.77 18.84 64.49
CA LEU A 238 3.40 19.02 65.80
C LEU A 238 2.36 18.84 66.90
N THR A 239 2.65 18.07 67.96
CA THR A 239 2.18 18.36 69.32
C THR A 239 3.16 17.80 70.35
N ILE A 240 3.44 18.65 71.34
CA ILE A 240 4.35 18.51 72.48
C ILE A 240 3.61 17.79 73.63
N GLY A 241 4.29 16.96 74.42
CA GLY A 241 3.99 16.85 75.86
C GLY A 241 3.98 15.46 76.53
N ARG A 242 4.91 15.32 77.49
CA ARG A 242 4.94 14.46 78.70
C ARG A 242 5.16 12.95 78.57
N GLU A 243 6.28 12.39 79.05
CA GLU A 243 6.74 12.19 80.44
C GLU A 243 6.13 10.92 81.05
N LEU A 244 6.92 9.83 81.10
CA LEU A 244 7.00 8.90 82.23
C LEU A 244 8.20 7.94 82.06
N ASP A 245 8.99 7.91 83.13
CA ASP A 245 10.17 7.11 83.41
C ASP A 245 10.05 5.61 83.11
N ALA A 246 11.14 5.04 82.62
CA ALA A 246 11.64 3.75 83.12
C ALA A 246 13.16 3.69 82.93
N THR A 247 13.86 3.92 84.04
CA THR A 247 15.24 3.54 84.30
C THR A 247 15.48 2.05 84.03
N GLU A 248 16.52 1.71 83.28
CA GLU A 248 17.36 0.54 83.60
C GLU A 248 18.74 0.70 82.97
N THR A 249 19.70 1.05 83.82
CA THR A 249 21.13 0.98 83.59
C THR A 249 21.60 -0.47 83.62
N LEU A 250 22.34 -0.90 82.60
CA LEU A 250 23.15 -2.11 82.61
C LEU A 250 24.47 -1.87 81.85
N ASP A 251 25.54 -1.90 82.63
CA ASP A 251 26.93 -2.28 82.35
C ASP A 251 27.69 -1.64 81.17
N ARG A 252 28.63 -0.73 81.51
CA ARG A 252 30.07 -1.04 81.62
C ARG A 252 30.87 0.10 82.25
#